data_AF-A0A7S1I6R0-F1
#
_entry.id   AF-A0A7S1I6R0-F1
#
_cell.length_a   1.000
_cell.length_b   1.000
_cell.length_c   1.000
_cell.angle_alpha   90.00
_cell.angle_beta   90.00
_cell.angle_gamma   90.00
#
_symmetry.space_group_name_H-M   'P 1'
#
loop_
_entity.id
_entity.type
_entity.pdbx_description
1 polymer ?
#
loop_
_entity_poly.entity_id
_entity_poly.type
_entity_poly.pdbx_seq_one_letter_code
_entity_poly.pdbx_strand_id
1 'polypeptide(L)'
;RWWWGLRPLPGGPGGFSFRSHVLWVFGVRRLVQYHGGTGPDGQPHGYGQWLDDSYYGECLTGWWHNGRPQGPFVSREFGTGYTFVNLHLGFVMCRAEPYGEYHFTPQPAALRFGVASVECSTFGRFFRHLPQTSLLVGPAEIPGGPAADGQWVRQCLDHMTVSGPAEAARTVVVTANAGQLRVSGYAPEEGTCPLSVGITCRL
;
A
#
# COMPACT_ATOMS: atom_id res chain seq x y z
N ARG A 1 2.38 2.94 -21.69
CA ARG A 1 0.92 3.17 -21.83
C ARG A 1 0.25 2.43 -20.68
N TRP A 2 -0.52 3.12 -19.84
CA TRP A 2 -1.05 2.58 -18.58
C TRP A 2 -2.21 1.60 -18.78
N TRP A 3 -2.40 0.69 -17.83
CA TRP A 3 -3.25 -0.51 -17.89
C TRP A 3 -4.75 -0.25 -18.14
N TRP A 4 -5.25 0.98 -17.96
CA TRP A 4 -6.70 1.25 -18.06
C TRP A 4 -7.08 2.31 -19.10
N GLY A 5 -6.12 3.08 -19.63
CA GLY A 5 -6.40 4.12 -20.64
C GLY A 5 -7.52 5.09 -20.22
N LEU A 6 -7.45 5.59 -18.98
CA LEU A 6 -8.48 6.46 -18.39
C LEU A 6 -8.72 7.73 -19.19
N ARG A 7 -10.00 8.10 -19.27
CA ARG A 7 -10.45 9.38 -19.83
C ARG A 7 -11.46 10.00 -18.87
N PRO A 8 -11.25 11.25 -18.44
CA PRO A 8 -12.27 11.99 -17.68
C PRO A 8 -13.58 12.04 -18.45
N LEU A 9 -14.70 11.98 -17.73
CA LEU A 9 -16.03 12.16 -18.30
C LEU A 9 -16.39 13.65 -18.39
N PRO A 10 -17.11 14.09 -19.43
CA PRO A 10 -17.72 15.42 -19.46
C PRO A 10 -18.82 15.49 -18.38
N GLY A 11 -18.80 16.51 -17.52
CA GLY A 11 -19.90 16.77 -16.58
C GLY A 11 -19.54 16.89 -15.09
N GLY A 12 -18.27 16.72 -14.71
CA GLY A 12 -17.82 16.99 -13.34
C GLY A 12 -16.53 16.26 -12.97
N PRO A 13 -15.87 16.65 -11.86
CA PRO A 13 -14.68 15.95 -11.37
C PRO A 13 -15.03 14.53 -10.88
N GLY A 14 -14.05 13.62 -10.93
CA GLY A 14 -14.17 12.28 -10.34
C GLY A 14 -14.82 11.21 -11.22
N GLY A 15 -15.51 11.57 -12.30
CA GLY A 15 -16.03 10.61 -13.26
C GLY A 15 -14.98 10.23 -14.31
N PHE A 16 -14.73 8.92 -14.49
CA PHE A 16 -13.83 8.44 -15.52
C PHE A 16 -14.45 7.33 -16.35
N SER A 17 -13.90 7.16 -17.55
CA SER A 17 -14.14 5.98 -18.37
C SER A 17 -12.83 5.28 -18.70
N PHE A 18 -12.83 3.96 -18.71
CA PHE A 18 -11.66 3.16 -19.04
C PHE A 18 -12.00 2.05 -20.02
N ARG A 19 -10.99 1.51 -20.71
CA ARG A 19 -11.18 0.32 -21.56
C ARG A 19 -10.34 -0.81 -20.97
N SER A 20 -11.00 -1.90 -20.61
CA SER A 20 -10.29 -3.12 -20.18
C SER A 20 -9.49 -3.68 -21.35
N HIS A 21 -8.20 -3.96 -21.11
CA HIS A 21 -7.34 -4.63 -22.09
C HIS A 21 -7.70 -6.12 -22.26
N VAL A 22 -8.33 -6.75 -21.27
CA VAL A 22 -8.73 -8.17 -21.32
C VAL A 22 -9.94 -8.38 -22.24
N LEU A 23 -10.82 -7.40 -22.34
CA LEU A 23 -12.03 -7.43 -23.19
C LEU A 23 -11.88 -6.55 -24.45
N TRP A 24 -10.66 -6.41 -24.98
CA TRP A 24 -10.37 -5.51 -26.10
C TRP A 24 -11.26 -5.74 -27.34
N VAL A 25 -11.75 -6.96 -27.54
CA VAL A 25 -12.62 -7.38 -28.66
C VAL A 25 -13.98 -6.68 -28.61
N PHE A 26 -14.48 -6.33 -27.42
CA PHE A 26 -15.82 -5.74 -27.26
C PHE A 26 -15.82 -4.22 -27.22
N GLY A 27 -14.65 -3.57 -27.11
CA GLY A 27 -14.49 -2.13 -27.25
C GLY A 27 -15.26 -1.22 -26.26
N VAL A 28 -16.07 -1.79 -25.37
CA VAL A 28 -16.91 -1.04 -24.42
C VAL A 28 -16.03 -0.33 -23.40
N ARG A 29 -16.25 0.98 -23.24
CA ARG A 29 -15.68 1.73 -22.13
C ARG A 29 -16.57 1.55 -20.91
N ARG A 30 -15.98 1.21 -19.76
CA ARG A 30 -16.69 1.16 -18.48
C ARG A 30 -16.59 2.51 -17.79
N LEU A 31 -17.62 2.84 -17.03
CA LEU A 31 -17.68 4.04 -16.20
C LEU A 31 -17.22 3.67 -14.80
N VAL A 32 -16.46 4.57 -14.19
CA VAL A 32 -15.92 4.43 -12.85
C VAL A 32 -15.90 5.78 -12.18
N GLN A 33 -15.98 5.76 -10.86
CA GLN A 33 -16.01 6.97 -10.05
C GLN A 33 -14.80 7.00 -9.13
N TYR A 34 -14.29 8.20 -8.92
CA TYR A 34 -13.24 8.47 -7.95
C TYR A 34 -13.69 9.60 -7.04
N HIS A 35 -13.70 9.33 -5.75
CA HIS A 35 -13.99 10.26 -4.68
C HIS A 35 -12.69 10.63 -3.98
N GLY A 36 -12.13 11.80 -4.32
CA GLY A 36 -10.87 12.29 -3.77
C GLY A 36 -10.35 13.49 -4.55
N GLY A 37 -9.11 13.89 -4.27
CA GLY A 37 -8.43 14.96 -5.00
C GLY A 37 -8.09 14.59 -6.44
N THR A 38 -8.14 15.54 -7.35
CA THR A 38 -7.60 15.35 -8.71
C THR A 38 -6.39 16.25 -8.91
N GLY A 39 -5.35 15.72 -9.55
CA GLY A 39 -4.18 16.51 -9.94
C GLY A 39 -4.47 17.47 -11.11
N PRO A 40 -3.47 18.27 -11.52
CA PRO A 40 -3.61 19.26 -12.60
C PRO A 40 -4.11 18.66 -13.93
N ASP A 41 -3.73 17.42 -14.21
CA ASP A 41 -4.13 16.68 -15.43
C ASP A 41 -5.52 16.03 -15.30
N GLY A 42 -6.26 16.32 -14.23
CA GLY A 42 -7.57 15.72 -13.94
C GLY A 42 -7.51 14.25 -13.50
N GLN A 43 -6.32 13.73 -13.19
CA GLN A 43 -6.12 12.34 -12.76
C GLN A 43 -6.30 12.19 -11.24
N PRO A 44 -6.76 11.03 -10.74
CA PRO A 44 -6.82 10.76 -9.31
C PRO A 44 -5.49 11.05 -8.59
N HIS A 45 -5.53 11.82 -7.51
CA HIS A 45 -4.35 12.24 -6.75
C HIS A 45 -4.68 12.53 -5.28
N GLY A 46 -3.80 12.09 -4.38
CA GLY A 46 -4.03 12.14 -2.94
C GLY A 46 -4.86 10.97 -2.43
N TYR A 47 -5.34 11.06 -1.20
CA TYR A 47 -6.19 10.04 -0.61
C TYR A 47 -7.58 10.05 -1.26
N GLY A 48 -8.10 8.87 -1.61
CA GLY A 48 -9.44 8.76 -2.15
C GLY A 48 -9.90 7.33 -2.39
N GLN A 49 -11.13 7.23 -2.87
CA GLN A 49 -11.81 5.98 -3.15
C GLN A 49 -12.14 5.87 -4.64
N TRP A 50 -11.79 4.74 -5.22
CA TRP A 50 -12.16 4.32 -6.56
C TRP A 50 -13.29 3.31 -6.50
N LEU A 51 -14.29 3.48 -7.35
CA LEU A 51 -15.48 2.66 -7.44
C LEU A 51 -15.72 2.23 -8.88
N ASP A 52 -15.58 0.92 -9.12
CA ASP A 52 -16.06 0.21 -10.31
C ASP A 52 -17.06 -0.85 -9.84
N ASP A 53 -18.34 -0.64 -10.15
CA ASP A 53 -19.47 -1.47 -9.75
C ASP A 53 -19.73 -2.65 -10.70
N SER A 54 -18.87 -2.86 -11.69
CA SER A 54 -18.96 -4.04 -12.53
C SER A 54 -18.64 -5.31 -11.72
N TYR A 55 -19.15 -6.48 -12.14
CA TYR A 55 -18.97 -7.72 -11.36
C TYR A 55 -17.49 -8.07 -11.07
N TYR A 56 -16.59 -7.77 -12.01
CA TYR A 56 -15.13 -7.88 -11.84
C TYR A 56 -14.46 -6.50 -11.67
N GLY A 57 -15.26 -5.51 -11.26
CA GLY A 57 -14.80 -4.18 -10.92
C GLY A 57 -14.11 -4.17 -9.57
N GLU A 58 -13.40 -3.08 -9.30
CA GLU A 58 -12.61 -2.88 -8.11
C GLU A 58 -13.15 -1.68 -7.31
N CYS A 59 -13.29 -1.87 -6.00
CA CYS A 59 -13.44 -0.81 -5.02
C CYS A 59 -12.11 -0.65 -4.28
N LEU A 60 -11.36 0.42 -4.56
CA LEU A 60 -10.04 0.66 -3.97
C LEU A 60 -10.08 1.92 -3.10
N THR A 61 -9.62 1.83 -1.87
CA THR A 61 -9.44 2.98 -0.97
C THR A 61 -7.98 3.11 -0.57
N GLY A 62 -7.38 4.28 -0.78
CA GLY A 62 -5.98 4.51 -0.45
C GLY A 62 -5.41 5.74 -1.12
N TRP A 63 -4.09 5.78 -1.22
CA TRP A 63 -3.36 6.89 -1.83
C TRP A 63 -3.27 6.76 -3.34
N TRP A 64 -3.42 7.89 -4.02
CA TRP A 64 -3.31 7.99 -5.46
C TRP A 64 -2.23 9.01 -5.82
N HIS A 65 -1.45 8.69 -6.84
CA HIS A 65 -0.49 9.62 -7.41
C HIS A 65 -0.53 9.51 -8.92
N ASN A 66 -0.97 10.60 -9.55
CA ASN A 66 -1.08 10.72 -11.01
C ASN A 66 -1.82 9.53 -11.63
N GLY A 67 -3.02 9.27 -11.10
CA GLY A 67 -3.93 8.23 -11.54
C GLY A 67 -3.55 6.81 -11.12
N ARG A 68 -2.51 6.62 -10.32
CA ARG A 68 -2.07 5.29 -9.86
C ARG A 68 -2.30 5.12 -8.37
N PRO A 69 -2.89 4.00 -7.91
CA PRO A 69 -2.86 3.68 -6.49
C PRO A 69 -1.41 3.46 -6.05
N GLN A 70 -1.03 4.07 -4.93
CA GLN A 70 0.22 3.83 -4.24
C GLN A 70 -0.08 3.33 -2.85
N GLY A 71 0.73 2.37 -2.39
CA GLY A 71 0.62 1.86 -1.02
C GLY A 71 0.72 3.01 0.00
N PRO A 72 0.05 2.90 1.15
CA PRO A 72 -0.86 1.83 1.54
C PRO A 72 -2.26 1.99 0.92
N PHE A 73 -2.88 0.87 0.53
CA PHE A 73 -4.27 0.84 0.06
C PHE A 73 -4.94 -0.51 0.33
N VAL A 74 -6.28 -0.50 0.28
CA VAL A 74 -7.13 -1.71 0.28
C VAL A 74 -7.94 -1.72 -1.01
N SER A 75 -7.91 -2.83 -1.72
CA SER A 75 -8.70 -3.08 -2.92
C SER A 75 -9.65 -4.25 -2.67
N ARG A 76 -10.89 -4.14 -3.14
CA ARG A 76 -11.89 -5.20 -3.09
C ARG A 76 -12.55 -5.37 -4.44
N GLU A 77 -12.54 -6.58 -4.98
CA GLU A 77 -13.34 -6.91 -6.17
C GLU A 77 -14.83 -6.88 -5.82
N PHE A 78 -15.64 -6.17 -6.61
CA PHE A 78 -17.02 -5.87 -6.28
C PHE A 78 -17.91 -7.12 -6.21
N GLY A 79 -17.87 -7.98 -7.23
CA GLY A 79 -18.76 -9.14 -7.32
C GLY A 79 -18.38 -10.29 -6.39
N THR A 80 -17.10 -10.63 -6.28
CA THR A 80 -16.64 -11.78 -5.46
C THR A 80 -16.27 -11.39 -4.04
N GLY A 81 -16.01 -10.11 -3.79
CA GLY A 81 -15.49 -9.62 -2.53
C GLY A 81 -14.01 -9.93 -2.26
N TYR A 82 -13.27 -10.48 -3.22
CA TYR A 82 -11.83 -10.73 -3.04
C TYR A 82 -11.11 -9.45 -2.65
N THR A 83 -10.33 -9.51 -1.57
CA THR A 83 -9.74 -8.32 -0.96
C THR A 83 -8.23 -8.42 -0.99
N PHE A 84 -7.60 -7.35 -1.49
CA PHE A 84 -6.17 -7.16 -1.60
C PHE A 84 -5.76 -5.98 -0.72
N VAL A 85 -4.63 -6.11 -0.06
CA VAL A 85 -4.07 -5.05 0.77
C VAL A 85 -2.64 -4.82 0.34
N ASN A 86 -2.30 -3.55 0.11
CA ASN A 86 -0.93 -3.12 -0.13
C ASN A 86 -0.43 -2.31 1.07
N LEU A 87 0.74 -2.70 1.60
CA LEU A 87 1.41 -2.03 2.71
C LEU A 87 2.86 -1.73 2.36
N HIS A 88 3.43 -0.70 3.00
CA HIS A 88 4.88 -0.49 3.00
C HIS A 88 5.48 -1.17 4.22
N LEU A 89 6.39 -2.11 3.99
CA LEU A 89 7.04 -2.90 5.02
C LEU A 89 8.54 -2.59 5.04
N GLY A 90 9.03 -2.11 6.18
CA GLY A 90 10.45 -2.06 6.48
C GLY A 90 10.98 -3.46 6.74
N PHE A 91 12.13 -3.78 6.16
CA PHE A 91 12.78 -5.08 6.34
C PHE A 91 14.28 -4.92 6.63
N VAL A 92 14.85 -5.95 7.24
CA VAL A 92 16.28 -6.10 7.46
C VAL A 92 16.70 -7.45 6.91
N MET A 93 17.85 -7.50 6.23
CA MET A 93 18.42 -8.72 5.67
C MET A 93 19.93 -8.80 5.98
N CYS A 94 20.42 -10.01 6.23
CA CYS A 94 21.85 -10.33 6.40
C CYS A 94 22.41 -11.17 5.24
N ARG A 95 21.69 -11.19 4.13
CA ARG A 95 21.99 -11.93 2.91
C ARG A 95 22.73 -11.03 1.94
N ALA A 96 23.67 -11.55 1.15
CA ALA A 96 24.42 -10.79 0.14
C ALA A 96 23.64 -10.63 -1.17
N GLU A 97 22.70 -11.56 -1.42
CA GLU A 97 21.94 -11.64 -2.66
C GLU A 97 21.15 -10.36 -2.95
N PRO A 98 20.97 -9.99 -4.22
CA PRO A 98 20.03 -8.95 -4.61
C PRO A 98 18.61 -9.24 -4.14
N TYR A 99 17.84 -8.17 -3.89
CA TYR A 99 16.44 -8.31 -3.49
C TYR A 99 15.64 -9.02 -4.60
N GLY A 100 14.91 -10.07 -4.22
CA GLY A 100 14.08 -10.86 -5.15
C GLY A 100 14.79 -12.04 -5.80
N GLU A 101 16.08 -12.25 -5.55
CA GLU A 101 16.79 -13.43 -6.05
C GLU A 101 16.78 -14.58 -5.06
N TYR A 102 16.54 -15.79 -5.59
CA TYR A 102 16.61 -17.03 -4.84
C TYR A 102 17.92 -17.75 -5.15
N HIS A 103 18.73 -17.93 -4.11
CA HIS A 103 19.96 -18.72 -4.17
C HIS A 103 19.82 -19.94 -3.27
N PHE A 104 20.23 -21.10 -3.78
CA PHE A 104 20.16 -22.38 -3.07
C PHE A 104 20.99 -22.34 -1.78
N THR A 105 22.15 -21.70 -1.83
CA THR A 105 23.01 -21.49 -0.67
C THR A 105 23.01 -20.00 -0.32
N PRO A 106 22.46 -19.60 0.83
CA PRO A 106 22.46 -18.21 1.25
C PRO A 106 23.88 -17.70 1.53
N GLN A 107 24.24 -16.55 0.97
CA GLN A 107 25.52 -15.91 1.23
C GLN A 107 25.36 -14.86 2.34
N PRO A 108 26.15 -14.92 3.42
CA PRO A 108 26.10 -13.93 4.48
C PRO A 108 26.67 -12.59 4.01
N ALA A 109 26.09 -11.49 4.51
CA ALA A 109 26.57 -10.13 4.31
C ALA A 109 26.35 -9.29 5.58
N ALA A 110 26.88 -8.06 5.56
CA ALA A 110 26.50 -7.04 6.53
C ALA A 110 24.97 -6.85 6.56
N LEU A 111 24.45 -6.38 7.70
CA LEU A 111 23.03 -6.07 7.80
C LEU A 111 22.68 -4.93 6.85
N ARG A 112 21.68 -5.19 6.02
CA ARG A 112 21.10 -4.24 5.08
C ARG A 112 19.63 -4.04 5.42
N PHE A 113 19.11 -2.85 5.15
CA PHE A 113 17.72 -2.50 5.40
C PHE A 113 17.09 -1.86 4.17
N GLY A 114 15.77 -1.88 4.12
CA GLY A 114 15.02 -1.25 3.05
C GLY A 114 13.53 -1.21 3.37
N VAL A 115 12.76 -0.67 2.43
CA VAL A 115 11.30 -0.65 2.49
C VAL A 115 10.76 -1.20 1.19
N ALA A 116 9.82 -2.14 1.29
CA ALA A 116 9.13 -2.72 0.15
C ALA A 116 7.62 -2.43 0.23
N SER A 117 7.01 -2.12 -0.90
CA SER A 117 5.56 -2.19 -1.06
C SER A 117 5.18 -3.64 -1.30
N VAL A 118 4.29 -4.17 -0.48
CA VAL A 118 3.85 -5.56 -0.50
C VAL A 118 2.34 -5.59 -0.65
N GLU A 119 1.89 -6.17 -1.76
CA GLU A 119 0.49 -6.45 -2.02
C GLU A 119 0.18 -7.91 -1.74
N CYS A 120 -0.89 -8.18 -1.00
CA CYS A 120 -1.30 -9.52 -0.63
C CYS A 120 -2.81 -9.69 -0.72
N SER A 121 -3.25 -10.89 -1.12
CA SER A 121 -4.65 -11.31 -0.98
C SER A 121 -4.92 -11.62 0.48
N THR A 122 -5.83 -10.86 1.09
CA THR A 122 -6.23 -11.03 2.50
C THR A 122 -7.55 -11.76 2.65
N PHE A 123 -8.39 -11.75 1.60
CA PHE A 123 -9.66 -12.45 1.57
C PHE A 123 -9.99 -12.94 0.18
N GLY A 124 -10.54 -14.14 0.08
CA GLY A 124 -10.91 -14.77 -1.18
C GLY A 124 -10.03 -15.96 -1.54
N ARG A 125 -9.80 -16.16 -2.83
CA ARG A 125 -8.98 -17.27 -3.33
C ARG A 125 -7.47 -17.00 -3.17
N PHE A 126 -6.69 -18.07 -3.29
CA PHE A 126 -5.25 -17.96 -3.44
C PHE A 126 -4.89 -17.48 -4.86
N PHE A 127 -3.98 -16.53 -4.95
CA PHE A 127 -3.48 -15.99 -6.21
C PHE A 127 -1.99 -16.28 -6.33
N ARG A 128 -1.60 -17.06 -7.35
CA ARG A 128 -0.21 -17.53 -7.53
C ARG A 128 0.85 -16.42 -7.64
N HIS A 129 0.44 -15.20 -8.00
CA HIS A 129 1.33 -14.06 -8.20
C HIS A 129 1.39 -13.16 -6.95
N LEU A 130 0.64 -13.51 -5.90
CA LEU A 130 0.65 -12.83 -4.61
C LEU A 130 1.30 -13.74 -3.54
N PRO A 131 2.00 -13.17 -2.54
CA PRO A 131 2.23 -11.73 -2.37
C PRO A 131 3.19 -11.16 -3.43
N GLN A 132 2.84 -9.99 -3.95
CA GLN A 132 3.69 -9.27 -4.90
C GLN A 132 4.45 -8.19 -4.14
N THR A 133 5.76 -8.14 -4.33
CA THR A 133 6.63 -7.18 -3.65
C THR A 133 7.32 -6.28 -4.66
N SER A 134 7.48 -5.02 -4.31
CA SER A 134 8.28 -4.06 -5.06
C SER A 134 9.10 -3.22 -4.10
N LEU A 135 10.36 -3.02 -4.43
CA LEU A 135 11.30 -2.30 -3.58
C LEU A 135 11.09 -0.80 -3.74
N LEU A 136 10.84 -0.10 -2.63
CA LEU A 136 10.72 1.36 -2.61
C LEU A 136 12.08 1.99 -2.35
N VAL A 137 12.81 1.45 -1.38
CA VAL A 137 14.13 1.94 -0.93
C VAL A 137 15.00 0.76 -0.50
N GLY A 138 16.30 0.86 -0.75
CA GLY A 138 17.29 -0.13 -0.34
C GLY A 138 17.49 -1.27 -1.35
N PRO A 139 17.99 -2.45 -0.92
CA PRO A 139 18.60 -2.68 0.37
C PRO A 139 19.91 -1.87 0.48
N ALA A 140 20.06 -1.11 1.56
CA ALA A 140 21.28 -0.35 1.87
C ALA A 140 21.92 -0.89 3.15
N GLU A 141 23.24 -0.88 3.26
CA GLU A 141 23.94 -1.26 4.50
C GLU A 141 23.57 -0.31 5.64
N ILE A 142 23.44 -0.86 6.86
CA ILE A 142 23.16 -0.05 8.06
C ILE A 142 24.44 0.72 8.44
N PRO A 143 24.47 2.06 8.33
CA PRO A 143 25.66 2.85 8.67
C PRO A 143 25.99 2.67 10.16
N GLY A 144 27.22 2.26 10.48
CA GLY A 144 27.64 2.01 11.86
C GLY A 144 27.08 0.73 12.49
N GLY A 145 26.37 -0.11 11.72
CA GLY A 145 25.81 -1.37 12.18
C GLY A 145 24.51 -1.24 12.98
N PRO A 146 23.93 -2.36 13.47
CA PRO A 146 22.60 -2.37 14.09
C PRO A 146 22.53 -1.61 15.43
N ALA A 147 23.69 -1.38 16.07
CA ALA A 147 23.80 -0.61 17.31
C ALA A 147 23.88 0.92 17.08
N ALA A 148 23.84 1.37 15.83
CA ALA A 148 23.74 2.78 15.49
C ALA A 148 22.44 3.39 16.07
N ASP A 149 22.40 4.71 16.17
CA ASP A 149 21.40 5.57 16.82
C ASP A 149 19.94 5.48 16.33
N GLY A 150 19.60 4.45 15.55
CA GLY A 150 18.27 4.20 15.01
C GLY A 150 17.91 5.07 13.81
N GLN A 151 18.85 5.83 13.21
CA GLN A 151 18.60 6.62 12.01
C GLN A 151 18.01 5.80 10.85
N TRP A 152 18.51 4.58 10.64
CA TRP A 152 17.99 3.68 9.61
C TRP A 152 16.53 3.26 9.86
N VAL A 153 16.11 3.15 11.13
CA VAL A 153 14.71 2.89 11.49
C VAL A 153 13.83 4.08 11.15
N ARG A 154 14.28 5.30 11.45
CA ARG A 154 13.57 6.53 11.09
C ARG A 154 13.42 6.65 9.58
N GLN A 155 14.49 6.39 8.83
CA GLN A 155 14.43 6.36 7.37
C GLN A 155 13.38 5.35 6.86
N CYS A 156 13.32 4.15 7.43
CA CYS A 156 12.25 3.20 7.09
C CYS A 156 10.86 3.77 7.41
N LEU A 157 10.67 4.35 8.59
CA LEU A 157 9.39 4.92 9.02
C LEU A 157 8.90 6.03 8.11
N ASP A 158 9.81 6.88 7.62
CA ASP A 158 9.49 7.97 6.68
C ASP A 158 8.97 7.43 5.34
N HIS A 159 9.44 6.25 4.91
CA HIS A 159 8.95 5.59 3.69
C HIS A 159 7.74 4.69 3.92
N MET A 160 7.51 4.25 5.16
CA MET A 160 6.32 3.47 5.54
C MET A 160 5.10 4.36 5.82
N THR A 161 5.33 5.63 6.13
CA THR A 161 4.26 6.61 6.37
C THR A 161 3.94 7.34 5.08
N VAL A 162 2.65 7.35 4.70
CA VAL A 162 2.16 8.26 3.68
C VAL A 162 1.44 9.38 4.39
N SER A 163 2.06 10.55 4.37
CA SER A 163 1.52 11.76 4.98
C SER A 163 0.25 12.20 4.24
N GLY A 164 -0.86 12.19 4.97
CA GLY A 164 -2.12 12.81 4.55
C GLY A 164 -2.87 13.46 5.68
N PRO A 165 -4.09 13.97 5.40
CA PRO A 165 -4.94 14.51 6.45
C PRO A 165 -5.10 13.45 7.55
N ALA A 166 -4.84 13.86 8.79
CA ALA A 166 -4.71 13.01 9.97
C ALA A 166 -5.93 12.09 10.24
N GLU A 167 -7.05 12.34 9.57
CA GLU A 167 -8.28 11.55 9.61
C GLU A 167 -8.17 10.13 9.01
N ALA A 168 -7.18 9.85 8.18
CA ALA A 168 -7.09 8.55 7.48
C ALA A 168 -5.93 7.65 7.93
N ALA A 169 -5.19 8.03 8.99
CA ALA A 169 -4.12 7.19 9.53
C ALA A 169 -4.74 5.91 10.13
N ARG A 170 -4.64 4.80 9.37
CA ARG A 170 -4.88 3.43 9.84
C ARG A 170 -3.59 2.77 10.36
N THR A 171 -2.51 3.54 10.44
CA THR A 171 -1.18 3.06 10.79
C THR A 171 -1.01 3.13 12.30
N VAL A 172 -1.11 1.99 12.98
CA VAL A 172 -0.73 1.88 14.40
C VAL A 172 0.79 2.04 14.49
N VAL A 173 1.25 3.17 14.98
CA VAL A 173 2.65 3.41 15.33
C VAL A 173 2.86 3.01 16.78
N VAL A 174 3.63 1.94 16.99
CA VAL A 174 4.09 1.53 18.32
C VAL A 174 5.54 1.98 18.50
N THR A 175 5.78 2.84 19.48
CA THR A 175 7.11 3.29 19.89
C THR A 175 7.44 2.70 21.24
N ALA A 176 8.59 2.05 21.38
CA ALA A 176 9.10 1.56 22.65
C ALA A 176 10.36 2.33 23.04
N ASN A 177 10.35 3.01 24.18
CA ASN A 177 11.51 3.72 24.75
C ASN A 177 11.67 3.33 26.21
N ALA A 178 12.86 2.87 26.62
CA ALA A 178 13.30 2.64 28.01
C ALA A 178 12.18 2.48 29.07
N GLY A 179 11.37 1.42 28.96
CA GLY A 179 10.30 1.09 29.91
C GLY A 179 8.90 1.61 29.57
N GLN A 180 8.72 2.31 28.46
CA GLN A 180 7.45 2.88 28.02
C GLN A 180 7.11 2.45 26.59
N LEU A 181 5.89 1.93 26.43
CA LEU A 181 5.26 1.67 25.14
C LEU A 181 4.26 2.79 24.84
N ARG A 182 4.40 3.45 23.70
CA ARG A 182 3.47 4.45 23.19
C ARG A 182 2.84 3.92 21.91
N VAL A 183 1.52 3.90 21.85
CA VAL A 183 0.75 3.53 20.67
C VAL A 183 0.08 4.79 20.13
N SER A 184 0.20 5.06 18.83
CA SER A 184 -0.39 6.23 18.17
C SER A 184 -0.81 5.91 16.74
N GLY A 185 -1.52 6.81 16.06
CA GLY A 185 -1.88 6.64 14.64
C GLY A 185 -3.06 5.70 14.36
N TYR A 186 -3.82 5.28 15.38
CA TYR A 186 -5.13 4.67 15.21
C TYR A 186 -6.22 5.64 15.66
N ALA A 187 -7.08 6.06 14.74
CA ALA A 187 -8.33 6.75 15.02
C ALA A 187 -9.48 5.82 14.60
N PRO A 188 -10.32 5.33 15.54
CA PRO A 188 -11.53 4.61 15.15
C PRO A 188 -12.48 5.53 14.39
N GLU A 189 -13.27 4.97 13.48
CA GLU A 189 -14.32 5.72 12.76
C GLU A 189 -15.31 6.32 13.77
N GLU A 190 -15.73 7.58 13.55
CA GLU A 190 -16.69 8.27 14.43
C GLU A 190 -17.92 7.39 14.68
N GLY A 191 -18.22 7.15 15.96
CA GLY A 191 -19.35 6.31 16.39
C GLY A 191 -18.99 4.87 16.76
N THR A 192 -17.74 4.44 16.56
CA THR A 192 -17.23 3.19 17.13
C THR A 192 -16.34 3.48 18.35
N CYS A 193 -16.77 3.03 19.52
CA CYS A 193 -15.91 2.95 20.71
C CYS A 193 -15.21 1.59 20.70
N PRO A 194 -13.97 1.46 20.21
CA PRO A 194 -13.20 0.25 20.43
C PRO A 194 -12.89 0.17 21.93
N LEU A 195 -13.51 -0.80 22.60
CA LEU A 195 -13.40 -0.98 24.06
C LEU A 195 -12.02 -1.50 24.51
N SER A 196 -11.15 -1.95 23.61
CA SER A 196 -9.73 -2.20 23.89
C SER A 196 -8.96 -2.57 22.62
N VAL A 197 -7.68 -2.20 22.56
CA VAL A 197 -6.70 -2.74 21.60
C VAL A 197 -5.71 -3.58 22.40
N GLY A 198 -5.77 -4.90 22.23
CA GLY A 198 -4.83 -5.83 22.86
C GLY A 198 -3.57 -6.01 22.02
N ILE A 199 -2.41 -5.65 22.57
CA ILE A 199 -1.10 -5.92 21.95
C ILE A 199 -0.46 -7.09 22.70
N THR A 200 -0.46 -8.26 22.08
CA THR A 200 0.18 -9.46 22.65
C THR A 200 1.62 -9.55 22.18
N CYS A 201 2.58 -9.13 23.01
CA CYS A 201 3.98 -9.48 22.82
C CYS A 201 4.24 -10.87 23.42
N ARG A 202 4.61 -11.85 22.59
CA ARG A 202 5.23 -13.08 23.07
C ARG A 202 6.75 -12.88 23.04
N LEU A 203 7.37 -12.91 24.21
CA LEU A 203 8.82 -13.04 24.37
C LEU A 203 9.23 -14.48 24.07
#